data_AF-A0AAU8PDS3-F1
#
_entry.id   AF-A0AAU8PDS3-F1
#
_cell.length_a   1.000
_cell.length_b   1.000
_cell.length_c   1.000
_cell.angle_alpha   90.00
_cell.angle_beta   90.00
_cell.angle_gamma   90.00
#
_symmetry.space_group_name_H-M   'P 1'
#
loop_
_entity.id
_entity.type
_entity.pdbx_description
1 polymer ?
#
loop_
_entity_poly.entity_id
_entity_poly.type
_entity_poly.pdbx_seq_one_letter_code
_entity_poly.pdbx_strand_id
1 'polypeptide(L)'
;MRKPTTKRERSLKCAASSNKSGHFDMSHDAISEQELIDNLESKAVKGMTLVQGEDNKFRIYVTLTWKEGRQLLETQRKKPRTWASLDRLVRHINTKYRQVPVIQLELRSKNESAKNERKRGKGEPES
;
A
#
# COMPACT_ATOMS: atom_id res chain seq x y z
N MET A 1 2.29 50.27 -40.28
CA MET A 1 2.26 48.82 -40.61
C MET A 1 2.36 48.01 -39.31
N ARG A 2 1.44 47.04 -39.12
CA ARG A 2 1.38 45.87 -38.19
C ARG A 2 1.26 46.11 -36.65
N LYS A 3 0.07 45.79 -36.12
CA LYS A 3 -0.21 45.27 -34.74
C LYS A 3 -0.28 43.70 -34.81
N PRO A 4 -0.60 42.88 -33.77
CA PRO A 4 -0.48 42.92 -32.28
C PRO A 4 0.10 41.57 -31.68
N THR A 5 0.14 41.38 -30.35
CA THR A 5 -0.58 40.31 -29.57
C THR A 5 -0.05 40.09 -28.13
N THR A 6 -1.00 39.94 -27.21
CA THR A 6 -0.92 39.60 -25.78
C THR A 6 -0.64 38.11 -25.54
N LYS A 7 0.14 37.74 -24.51
CA LYS A 7 -0.16 36.51 -23.73
C LYS A 7 0.37 36.56 -22.29
N ARG A 8 -0.56 36.30 -21.38
CA ARG A 8 -0.47 36.18 -19.93
C ARG A 8 0.12 34.82 -19.59
N GLU A 9 1.17 34.72 -18.77
CA GLU A 9 1.57 33.43 -18.17
C GLU A 9 1.53 33.50 -16.65
N ARG A 10 1.07 32.39 -16.09
CA ARG A 10 0.43 32.23 -14.79
C ARG A 10 1.42 32.25 -13.63
N SER A 11 0.94 32.88 -12.57
CA SER A 11 1.29 32.64 -11.18
C SER A 11 1.57 31.16 -10.86
N LEU A 12 2.75 30.87 -10.32
CA LEU A 12 2.99 29.76 -9.42
C LEU A 12 3.48 30.31 -8.09
N LYS A 13 2.51 30.77 -7.31
CA LYS A 13 2.60 30.78 -5.85
C LYS A 13 2.23 29.37 -5.42
N CYS A 14 3.17 28.66 -4.81
CA CYS A 14 2.88 27.61 -3.85
C CYS A 14 3.96 27.68 -2.78
N ALA A 15 3.52 28.15 -1.61
CA ALA A 15 4.31 28.28 -0.40
C ALA A 15 4.86 26.92 0.04
N ALA A 16 6.08 26.94 0.57
CA ALA A 16 6.57 25.89 1.44
C ALA A 16 5.69 25.88 2.70
N SER A 17 4.70 24.99 2.74
CA SER A 17 4.03 24.60 3.97
C SER A 17 3.37 23.27 3.75
N SER A 18 3.81 22.25 4.49
CA SER A 18 2.90 21.36 5.20
C SER A 18 3.68 20.47 6.15
N ASN A 19 3.77 20.98 7.38
CA ASN A 19 3.39 20.31 8.61
C ASN A 19 4.15 19.04 9.04
N LYS A 20 4.89 19.23 10.14
CA LYS A 20 5.36 18.20 11.05
C LYS A 20 4.23 17.24 11.45
N SER A 21 4.48 15.97 11.18
CA SER A 21 4.20 14.81 12.03
C SER A 21 3.02 14.91 13.01
N GLY A 22 1.84 14.52 12.53
CA GLY A 22 0.84 13.84 13.36
C GLY A 22 1.16 12.35 13.39
N HIS A 23 1.95 11.95 14.38
CA HIS A 23 2.22 10.56 14.74
C HIS A 23 1.02 10.05 15.56
N PHE A 24 0.07 9.40 14.89
CA PHE A 24 -0.88 8.51 15.55
C PHE A 24 -0.42 7.09 15.24
N ASP A 25 0.28 6.52 16.21
CA ASP A 25 0.70 5.13 16.26
C ASP A 25 -0.51 4.25 16.60
N MET A 26 -0.84 3.36 15.67
CA MET A 26 -1.37 2.04 15.96
C MET A 26 -0.67 1.06 15.02
N SER A 27 0.57 0.72 15.35
CA SER A 27 1.34 -0.47 14.97
C SER A 27 0.95 -1.14 13.65
N HIS A 28 0.91 -0.37 12.57
CA HIS A 28 0.99 -0.90 11.22
C HIS A 28 2.45 -0.81 10.82
N ASP A 29 3.11 -1.94 10.98
CA ASP A 29 4.35 -2.26 10.31
C ASP A 29 4.15 -2.04 8.80
N ALA A 30 4.42 -0.82 8.34
CA ALA A 30 4.27 -0.38 6.97
C ALA A 30 5.63 0.06 6.47
N ILE A 31 5.93 -0.31 5.22
CA ILE A 31 7.17 0.04 4.56
C ILE A 31 6.86 0.83 3.30
N SER A 32 7.56 1.94 3.11
CA SER A 32 7.45 2.74 1.89
C SER A 32 8.15 2.06 0.71
N GLU A 33 7.77 2.38 -0.53
CA GLU A 33 8.48 1.85 -1.72
C GLU A 33 9.99 2.16 -1.68
N GLN A 34 10.39 3.35 -1.23
CA GLN A 34 11.80 3.74 -1.10
C GLN A 34 12.53 2.88 -0.06
N GLU A 35 11.97 2.77 1.14
CA GLU A 35 12.54 1.94 2.20
C GLU A 35 12.65 0.47 1.77
N LEU A 36 11.67 -0.04 1.02
CA LEU A 36 11.74 -1.39 0.46
C LEU A 36 12.92 -1.54 -0.50
N ILE A 37 13.14 -0.57 -1.40
CA ILE A 37 14.27 -0.58 -2.33
C ILE A 37 15.59 -0.57 -1.55
N ASP A 38 15.75 0.33 -0.57
CA ASP A 38 16.96 0.43 0.24
C ASP A 38 17.24 -0.88 1.00
N ASN A 39 16.20 -1.52 1.54
CA ASN A 39 16.31 -2.83 2.20
C ASN A 39 16.65 -3.96 1.23
N LEU A 40 16.15 -3.93 -0.01
CA LEU A 40 16.49 -4.92 -1.04
C LEU A 40 17.96 -4.77 -1.47
N GLU A 41 18.43 -3.53 -1.66
CA GLU A 41 19.84 -3.25 -1.98
C GLU A 41 20.77 -3.68 -0.84
N SER A 42 20.33 -3.50 0.41
CA SER A 42 21.06 -3.91 1.61
C SER A 42 20.96 -5.40 1.92
N LYS A 43 20.25 -6.21 1.11
CA LYS A 43 19.95 -7.63 1.36
C LYS A 43 19.29 -7.89 2.73
N ALA A 44 18.56 -6.90 3.22
CA ALA A 44 17.85 -6.92 4.49
C ALA A 44 16.43 -7.51 4.38
N VAL A 45 16.00 -7.89 3.18
CA VAL A 45 14.69 -8.54 2.96
C VAL A 45 14.82 -10.05 3.06
N LYS A 46 14.19 -10.64 4.08
CA LYS A 46 14.13 -12.08 4.31
C LYS A 46 13.23 -12.78 3.29
N GLY A 47 12.11 -12.15 2.94
CA GLY A 47 11.15 -12.69 1.98
C GLY A 47 10.02 -11.73 1.68
N MET A 48 9.32 -11.99 0.59
CA MET A 48 8.17 -11.20 0.17
C MET A 48 6.95 -12.09 -0.03
N THR A 49 5.79 -11.63 0.43
CA THR A 49 4.54 -12.37 0.38
C THR A 49 3.48 -11.53 -0.33
N LEU A 50 2.87 -12.10 -1.36
CA LEU A 50 1.80 -11.51 -2.14
C LEU A 50 0.48 -12.08 -1.64
N VAL A 51 -0.40 -11.24 -1.13
CA VAL A 51 -1.67 -11.70 -0.56
C VAL A 51 -2.82 -11.13 -1.39
N GLN A 52 -3.71 -12.00 -1.83
CA GLN A 52 -4.98 -11.59 -2.45
C GLN A 52 -5.99 -11.21 -1.36
N GLY A 53 -6.40 -9.95 -1.35
CA GLY A 53 -7.46 -9.43 -0.49
C GLY A 53 -8.86 -9.81 -0.98
N GLU A 54 -9.85 -9.65 -0.11
CA GLU A 54 -11.27 -9.94 -0.38
C GLU A 54 -11.84 -9.11 -1.53
N ASP A 55 -11.25 -7.94 -1.78
CA ASP A 55 -11.59 -7.05 -2.89
C ASP A 55 -11.00 -7.48 -4.24
N ASN A 56 -10.49 -8.72 -4.34
CA ASN A 56 -9.72 -9.26 -5.48
C ASN A 56 -8.48 -8.45 -5.83
N LYS A 57 -8.00 -7.62 -4.90
CA LYS A 57 -6.77 -6.86 -5.08
C LYS A 57 -5.62 -7.52 -4.37
N PHE A 58 -4.45 -7.42 -4.96
CA PHE A 58 -3.22 -7.96 -4.42
C PHE A 58 -2.51 -6.91 -3.59
N ARG A 59 -1.91 -7.33 -2.48
CA ARG A 59 -1.06 -6.53 -1.60
C ARG A 59 0.28 -7.22 -1.43
N ILE A 60 1.31 -6.42 -1.17
CA ILE A 60 2.65 -6.92 -0.90
C ILE A 60 2.94 -6.77 0.59
N TYR A 61 3.37 -7.87 1.19
CA TYR A 61 3.94 -7.93 2.53
C TYR A 61 5.41 -8.28 2.43
N VAL A 62 6.24 -7.62 3.22
CA VAL A 62 7.68 -7.78 3.20
C VAL A 62 8.12 -8.20 4.58
N THR A 63 8.90 -9.27 4.66
CA THR A 63 9.54 -9.69 5.91
C THR A 63 10.99 -9.26 5.85
N LEU A 64 11.42 -8.46 6.82
CA LEU A 64 12.81 -8.02 6.92
C LEU A 64 13.59 -8.96 7.84
N THR A 65 14.92 -8.98 7.71
CA THR A 65 15.81 -9.78 8.57
C THR A 65 16.05 -9.12 9.91
N TRP A 66 16.09 -7.79 9.93
CA TRP A 66 16.39 -6.97 11.10
C TRP A 66 15.15 -6.49 11.85
N LYS A 67 13.97 -6.68 11.27
CA LYS A 67 12.69 -6.28 11.85
C LYS A 67 11.74 -7.47 11.86
N GLU A 68 11.32 -7.88 13.05
CA GLU A 68 10.26 -8.86 13.19
C GLU A 68 8.92 -8.25 12.79
N GLY A 69 8.12 -9.01 12.02
CA GLY A 69 6.83 -8.57 11.50
C GLY A 69 6.76 -8.51 9.98
N ARG A 70 5.54 -8.64 9.45
CA ARG A 70 5.25 -8.48 8.02
C ARG A 70 4.91 -7.03 7.75
N GLN A 71 5.80 -6.33 7.05
CA GLN A 71 5.61 -4.95 6.68
C GLN A 71 4.70 -4.83 5.46
N LEU A 72 3.60 -4.10 5.55
CA LEU A 72 2.71 -3.83 4.42
C LEU A 72 3.32 -2.75 3.53
N LEU A 73 3.36 -3.00 2.22
CA LEU A 73 3.87 -2.01 1.27
C LEU A 73 2.87 -0.86 1.08
N GLU A 74 3.32 0.34 1.40
CA GLU A 74 2.56 1.57 1.25
C GLU A 74 3.13 2.49 0.18
N THR A 75 2.22 3.29 -0.41
CA THR A 75 2.61 4.42 -1.26
C THR A 75 3.16 5.56 -0.44
N GLN A 76 3.89 6.48 -1.08
CA GLN A 76 4.30 7.76 -0.48
C GLN A 76 3.13 8.59 0.10
N ARG A 77 1.87 8.29 -0.28
CA ARG A 77 0.66 8.92 0.26
C ARG A 77 0.09 8.19 1.48
N LYS A 78 0.86 7.33 2.15
CA LYS A 78 0.42 6.49 3.29
C LYS A 78 -0.86 5.69 3.01
N LYS A 79 -0.99 5.23 1.76
CA LYS A 79 -2.08 4.35 1.34
C LYS A 79 -1.52 2.99 1.00
N PRO A 80 -2.16 1.88 1.43
CA PRO A 80 -1.73 0.54 1.10
C PRO A 80 -1.71 0.37 -0.41
N ARG A 81 -0.56 -0.05 -0.95
CA ARG A 81 -0.44 -0.26 -2.39
C ARG A 81 -1.18 -1.54 -2.73
N THR A 82 -2.20 -1.38 -3.57
CA THR A 82 -3.00 -2.49 -4.07
C THR A 82 -2.88 -2.58 -5.58
N TRP A 83 -2.84 -3.81 -6.09
CA TRP A 83 -2.83 -4.09 -7.52
C TRP A 83 -4.09 -4.86 -7.90
N ALA A 84 -4.69 -4.50 -9.03
CA ALA A 84 -5.88 -5.19 -9.53
C ALA A 84 -5.57 -6.58 -10.14
N SER A 85 -4.31 -6.89 -10.43
CA SER A 85 -3.91 -8.13 -11.10
C SER A 85 -2.49 -8.53 -10.72
N LEU A 86 -2.24 -9.83 -10.67
CA LEU A 86 -0.91 -10.39 -10.40
C LEU A 86 0.11 -9.96 -11.46
N ASP A 87 -0.28 -9.91 -12.74
CA ASP A 87 0.57 -9.45 -13.84
C ASP A 87 1.16 -8.05 -13.58
N ARG A 88 0.30 -7.07 -13.26
CA ARG A 88 0.73 -5.70 -12.95
C ARG A 88 1.66 -5.66 -11.75
N LEU A 89 1.41 -6.51 -10.77
CA LEU A 89 2.22 -6.59 -9.56
C LEU A 89 3.61 -7.17 -9.89
N VAL A 90 3.69 -8.28 -10.63
CA VAL A 90 4.95 -8.91 -11.04
C VAL A 90 5.75 -7.99 -11.94
N ARG A 91 5.09 -7.33 -12.89
CA ARG A 91 5.73 -6.32 -13.74
C ARG A 91 6.29 -5.16 -12.93
N HIS A 92 5.55 -4.68 -11.93
CA HIS A 92 6.02 -3.62 -11.03
C HIS A 92 7.27 -4.08 -10.27
N ILE A 93 7.24 -5.30 -9.73
CA ILE A 93 8.38 -5.91 -9.04
C ILE A 93 9.60 -5.99 -9.96
N ASN A 94 9.47 -6.59 -11.14
CA ASN A 94 10.61 -6.75 -12.06
C ASN A 94 11.16 -5.41 -12.57
N THR A 95 10.31 -4.38 -12.68
CA THR A 95 10.73 -3.06 -13.15
C THR A 95 11.42 -2.25 -12.06
N LYS A 96 10.90 -2.32 -10.82
CA LYS A 96 11.36 -1.50 -9.69
C LYS A 96 12.43 -2.19 -8.85
N TYR A 97 12.24 -3.47 -8.60
CA TYR A 97 13.08 -4.28 -7.72
C TYR A 97 13.96 -5.18 -8.59
N ARG A 98 15.24 -4.81 -8.72
CA ARG A 98 16.19 -5.58 -9.56
C ARG A 98 16.63 -6.89 -8.92
N GLN A 99 16.70 -6.95 -7.59
CA GLN A 99 17.04 -8.14 -6.82
C GLN A 99 15.92 -8.40 -5.81
N VAL A 100 15.00 -9.28 -6.17
CA VAL A 100 13.90 -9.69 -5.29
C VAL A 100 14.21 -11.07 -4.70
N PRO A 101 14.03 -11.27 -3.38
CA PRO A 101 14.14 -12.57 -2.76
C PRO A 101 12.96 -13.47 -3.15
N VAL A 102 12.94 -14.70 -2.63
CA VAL A 102 11.84 -15.65 -2.85
C VAL A 102 10.50 -15.00 -2.52
N ILE A 103 9.59 -15.07 -3.50
CA ILE A 103 8.24 -14.50 -3.42
C ILE A 103 7.26 -15.63 -3.14
N GLN A 104 6.49 -15.51 -2.07
CA GLN A 104 5.37 -16.40 -1.76
C GLN A 104 4.07 -15.77 -2.23
N LEU A 105 3.17 -16.56 -2.80
CA LEU A 105 1.85 -16.12 -3.23
C LEU A 105 0.78 -16.84 -2.40
N GLU A 106 -0.01 -16.06 -1.67
CA GLU A 106 -1.16 -16.51 -0.90
C GLU A 106 -2.45 -16.10 -1.64
N LEU A 107 -3.10 -17.08 -2.26
CA LEU A 107 -4.41 -16.91 -2.89
C LEU A 107 -5.49 -17.34 -1.91
N ARG A 108 -6.45 -16.45 -1.63
CA ARG A 108 -7.65 -16.82 -0.90
C ARG A 108 -8.65 -17.38 -1.89
N SER A 109 -8.90 -18.69 -1.82
CA SER A 109 -10.02 -19.29 -2.55
C SER A 109 -11.31 -18.68 -2.03
N LYS A 110 -12.19 -18.27 -2.95
CA LYS A 110 -13.49 -17.69 -2.66
C LYS A 110 -14.44 -18.78 -2.18
N ASN A 111 -14.17 -19.39 -1.04
CA ASN A 111 -15.11 -20.27 -0.35
C ASN A 111 -15.34 -19.73 1.07
N GLU A 112 -16.57 -19.24 1.26
CA GLU A 112 -17.27 -19.06 2.54
C GLU A 112 -16.83 -17.90 3.45
N SER A 113 -17.13 -16.66 3.04
CA SER A 113 -17.57 -15.61 3.96
C SER A 113 -19.06 -15.36 3.78
N ALA A 114 -19.86 -16.42 3.97
CA ALA A 114 -21.30 -16.31 4.20
C ALA A 114 -21.60 -16.73 5.64
N LYS A 115 -22.15 -15.79 6.42
CA LYS A 115 -22.79 -15.95 7.74
C LYS A 115 -21.87 -16.10 8.95
N ASN A 116 -21.61 -14.98 9.63
CA ASN A 116 -21.95 -14.94 11.05
C ASN A 116 -22.28 -13.51 11.52
N GLU A 117 -23.37 -12.94 11.02
CA GLU A 117 -23.99 -11.75 11.62
C GLU A 117 -25.50 -11.96 11.73
N ARG A 118 -25.95 -12.92 12.55
CA ARG A 118 -27.32 -12.96 13.07
C ARG A 118 -27.33 -13.62 14.45
N LYS A 119 -27.32 -12.78 15.50
CA LYS A 119 -28.08 -12.89 16.76
C LYS A 119 -27.32 -12.16 17.89
N ARG A 120 -27.42 -10.83 17.92
CA ARG A 120 -27.66 -10.14 19.19
C ARG A 120 -29.09 -9.60 19.10
N GLY A 121 -30.00 -10.41 19.64
CA GLY A 121 -31.42 -10.14 19.61
C GLY A 121 -31.74 -8.85 20.34
N LYS A 122 -32.62 -8.06 19.72
CA LYS A 122 -33.61 -7.24 20.41
C LYS A 122 -34.22 -8.08 21.54
N GLY A 123 -34.06 -7.62 22.77
CA GLY A 123 -34.80 -8.06 23.94
C GLY A 123 -35.40 -6.84 24.61
N GLU A 124 -36.48 -6.33 24.02
CA GLU A 124 -37.57 -5.65 24.74
C GLU A 124 -38.82 -6.44 24.33
N PRO A 125 -39.69 -6.87 25.26
CA PRO A 125 -40.53 -5.91 25.98
C PRO A 125 -40.83 -6.23 27.47
N GLU A 126 -41.24 -5.16 28.16
CA GLU A 126 -42.26 -5.04 29.24
C GLU A 126 -42.39 -6.08 30.36
N SER A 127 -42.20 -5.59 31.60
CA SER A 127 -43.23 -5.59 32.67
C SER A 127 -42.95 -4.45 33.64
#